data_AF-A0A7D4SI81-F1
#
_entry.id   AF-A0A7D4SI81-F1
#
_cell.length_a   1.000
_cell.length_b   1.000
_cell.length_c   1.000
_cell.angle_alpha   90.00
_cell.angle_beta   90.00
_cell.angle_gamma   90.00
#
_symmetry.space_group_name_H-M   'P 1'
#
loop_
_entity.id
_entity.type
_entity.pdbx_description
1 polymer ?
#
loop_
_entity_poly.entity_id
_entity_poly.type
_entity_poly.pdbx_seq_one_letter_code
_entity_poly.pdbx_strand_id
1 'polypeptide(L)'
;MRLFSGKLLFALFLASASMTSQAQPPMAQQGQMQISEEQKNLMVQMRQAQMALQQSQQKLQVMQSEVIDGSVELQKQRDALRAKVTQKMNVYGYDSDAELKALGDIIQKYQTSGEKPSQEVIMDFQKRQRVFQQKQMQVLQDKEVQSMAQKFEDSVMQAVEQKNPDSAGLIKTIQQQSDQVRQLQQQFQAAMAGK
;
A
#
# COMPACT_ATOMS: atom_id res chain seq x y z
N MET A 1 8.50 21.72 3.38
CA MET A 1 8.10 20.49 4.10
C MET A 1 7.32 19.63 3.13
N ARG A 2 7.92 18.54 2.63
CA ARG A 2 7.27 17.60 1.70
C ARG A 2 6.95 16.34 2.49
N LEU A 3 5.72 16.24 3.01
CA LEU A 3 5.26 15.12 3.81
C LEU A 3 4.15 14.31 3.14
N PHE A 4 4.11 14.27 1.80
CA PHE A 4 3.33 13.27 1.07
C PHE A 4 4.13 12.82 -0.15
N SER A 5 5.28 12.19 0.10
CA SER A 5 5.97 11.44 -0.94
C SER A 5 5.18 10.16 -1.22
N GLY A 6 4.27 10.27 -2.19
CA GLY A 6 3.68 9.23 -3.02
C GLY A 6 3.98 7.80 -2.60
N LYS A 7 3.14 7.27 -1.71
CA LYS A 7 2.88 5.83 -1.58
C LYS A 7 1.38 5.64 -1.46
N LEU A 8 0.68 5.92 -2.55
CA LEU A 8 -0.64 5.35 -2.81
C LEU A 8 -0.43 3.84 -2.97
N LEU A 9 -0.44 3.14 -1.83
CA LEU A 9 -0.47 1.69 -1.74
C LEU A 9 -1.83 1.24 -2.27
N PHE A 10 -1.88 0.92 -3.56
CA PHE A 10 -2.90 0.02 -4.09
C PHE A 10 -2.66 -1.36 -3.47
N ALA A 11 -3.24 -1.58 -2.28
CA ALA A 11 -3.27 -2.87 -1.64
C ALA A 11 -4.27 -3.76 -2.39
N LEU A 12 -3.78 -4.48 -3.40
CA LEU A 12 -4.50 -5.60 -3.97
C LEU A 12 -4.58 -6.70 -2.91
N PHE A 13 -5.83 -6.94 -2.50
CA PHE A 13 -6.27 -8.01 -1.62
C PHE A 13 -5.70 -9.36 -2.11
N LEU A 14 -4.75 -9.94 -1.37
CA LEU A 14 -4.38 -11.34 -1.52
C LEU A 14 -5.08 -12.12 -0.43
N ALA A 15 -6.20 -12.74 -0.81
CA ALA A 15 -6.91 -13.70 -0.01
C ALA A 15 -5.96 -14.84 0.38
N SER A 16 -5.82 -15.05 1.68
CA SER A 16 -5.11 -16.14 2.34
C SER A 16 -5.74 -17.49 2.02
N ALA A 17 -4.96 -18.39 1.42
CA ALA A 17 -5.25 -19.82 1.39
C ALA A 17 -4.27 -20.55 2.32
N SER A 18 -4.78 -21.00 3.46
CA SER A 18 -4.06 -21.83 4.43
C SER A 18 -3.86 -23.23 3.86
N MET A 19 -2.66 -23.55 3.38
CA MET A 19 -2.30 -24.96 3.10
C MET A 19 -1.61 -25.56 4.31
N THR A 20 -2.39 -26.25 5.13
CA THR A 20 -1.91 -27.22 6.11
C THR A 20 -1.46 -28.48 5.37
N SER A 21 -0.17 -28.81 5.41
CA SER A 21 0.29 -30.19 5.23
C SER A 21 1.51 -30.45 6.11
N GLN A 22 1.37 -31.50 6.91
CA GLN A 22 2.23 -31.93 7.99
C GLN A 22 3.58 -32.46 7.48
N ALA A 23 4.66 -31.96 8.09
CA ALA A 23 5.86 -32.71 8.41
C ALA A 23 6.63 -31.87 9.45
N GLN A 24 6.41 -32.14 10.74
CA GLN A 24 7.13 -31.47 11.83
C GLN A 24 8.50 -32.14 12.01
N PRO A 25 9.63 -31.46 11.71
CA PRO A 25 10.87 -31.76 12.42
C PRO A 25 10.71 -31.38 13.90
N PRO A 26 11.42 -32.05 14.83
CA PRO A 26 11.32 -31.76 16.25
C PRO A 26 11.79 -30.33 16.50
N MET A 27 10.83 -29.44 16.76
CA MET A 27 11.10 -28.09 17.24
C MET A 27 11.78 -28.23 18.60
N ALA A 28 13.09 -28.04 18.60
CA ALA A 28 13.84 -27.63 19.77
C ALA A 28 13.03 -26.53 20.48
N GLN A 29 12.91 -26.65 21.80
CA GLN A 29 12.39 -25.62 22.69
C GLN A 29 13.15 -24.30 22.45
N GLN A 30 12.71 -23.51 21.47
CA GLN A 30 13.10 -22.12 21.35
C GLN A 30 12.43 -21.41 22.53
N GLY A 31 13.28 -21.00 23.47
CA GLY A 31 12.89 -20.29 24.66
C GLY A 31 11.84 -19.24 24.33
N GLN A 32 10.75 -19.25 25.10
CA GLN A 32 9.83 -18.13 25.16
C GLN A 32 10.69 -16.88 25.32
N MET A 33 10.80 -16.07 24.27
CA MET A 33 11.33 -14.71 24.42
C MET A 33 10.45 -14.08 25.49
N GLN A 34 10.99 -13.94 26.70
CA GLN A 34 10.32 -13.25 27.79
C GLN A 34 10.28 -11.78 27.38
N ILE A 35 9.17 -11.42 26.74
CA ILE A 35 8.82 -10.05 26.44
C ILE A 35 8.56 -9.39 27.80
N SER A 36 9.30 -8.32 28.10
CA SER A 36 9.09 -7.59 29.36
C SER A 36 7.69 -6.95 29.38
N GLU A 37 7.15 -6.67 30.56
CA GLU A 37 5.85 -5.97 30.66
C GLU A 37 5.87 -4.60 29.95
N GLU A 38 7.03 -3.92 29.95
CA GLU A 38 7.24 -2.70 29.18
C GLU A 38 7.11 -2.93 27.67
N GLN A 39 7.72 -4.01 27.14
CA GLN A 39 7.60 -4.37 25.73
C GLN A 39 6.16 -4.76 25.36
N LYS A 40 5.41 -5.43 26.26
CA LYS A 40 3.98 -5.72 26.06
C LYS A 40 3.15 -4.43 25.99
N ASN A 41 3.37 -3.50 26.91
CA ASN A 41 2.69 -2.21 26.94
C ASN A 41 2.96 -1.38 25.69
N LEU A 42 4.20 -1.35 25.21
CA LEU A 42 4.57 -0.69 23.95
C LEU A 42 3.85 -1.32 22.74
N MET A 43 3.75 -2.65 22.69
CA MET A 43 3.01 -3.32 21.61
C MET A 43 1.51 -2.97 21.63
N VAL A 44 0.88 -2.90 22.81
CA VAL A 44 -0.53 -2.51 22.94
C VAL A 44 -0.74 -1.07 22.47
N GLN A 45 0.09 -0.13 22.94
CA GLN A 45 0.03 1.28 22.54
C GLN A 45 0.24 1.44 21.03
N MET A 46 1.22 0.73 20.47
CA MET A 46 1.49 0.74 19.04
C MET A 46 0.30 0.23 18.23
N ARG A 47 -0.35 -0.86 18.66
CA ARG A 47 -1.57 -1.37 18.00
C ARG A 47 -2.70 -0.34 18.04
N GLN A 48 -2.93 0.29 19.20
CA GLN A 48 -3.97 1.32 19.34
C GLN A 48 -3.69 2.54 18.45
N ALA A 49 -2.46 3.04 18.44
CA ALA A 49 -2.06 4.16 17.59
C ALA A 49 -2.21 3.84 16.09
N GLN A 50 -1.84 2.62 15.68
CA GLN A 50 -2.03 2.15 14.31
C GLN A 50 -3.51 2.07 13.92
N MET A 51 -4.38 1.53 14.79
CA MET A 51 -5.83 1.49 14.52
C MET A 51 -6.43 2.89 14.41
N ALA A 52 -6.04 3.80 15.31
CA ALA A 52 -6.52 5.18 15.28
C ALA A 52 -6.07 5.91 14.01
N LEU A 53 -4.81 5.74 13.60
CA LEU A 53 -4.28 6.27 12.34
C LEU A 53 -5.04 5.71 11.13
N GLN A 54 -5.28 4.40 11.09
CA GLN A 54 -6.01 3.75 10.00
C GLN A 54 -7.44 4.30 9.88
N GLN A 55 -8.15 4.48 10.99
CA GLN A 55 -9.50 5.04 10.98
C GLN A 55 -9.52 6.48 10.45
N SER A 56 -8.58 7.32 10.88
CA SER A 56 -8.46 8.69 10.37
C SER A 56 -8.14 8.73 8.88
N GLN A 57 -7.23 7.87 8.42
CA GLN A 57 -6.88 7.74 7.00
C GLN A 57 -8.07 7.26 6.15
N GLN A 58 -8.86 6.31 6.65
CA GLN A 58 -10.10 5.88 5.97
C GLN A 58 -11.10 7.02 5.84
N LYS A 59 -11.30 7.82 6.89
CA LYS A 59 -12.17 9.00 6.83
C LYS A 59 -11.70 9.99 5.77
N LEU A 60 -10.40 10.27 5.72
CA LEU A 60 -9.84 11.16 4.70
C LEU A 60 -10.03 10.58 3.30
N GLN A 61 -9.83 9.28 3.12
CA GLN A 61 -10.03 8.60 1.84
C GLN A 61 -11.48 8.69 1.36
N VAL A 62 -12.47 8.55 2.25
CA VAL A 62 -13.89 8.73 1.90
C VAL A 62 -14.15 10.15 1.42
N MET A 63 -13.66 11.17 2.13
CA MET A 63 -13.79 12.57 1.71
C MET A 63 -13.15 12.82 0.34
N GLN A 64 -11.96 12.27 0.11
CA GLN A 64 -11.26 12.36 -1.17
C GLN A 64 -12.07 11.70 -2.31
N SER A 65 -12.62 10.51 -2.09
CA SER A 65 -13.48 9.84 -3.08
C SER A 65 -14.70 10.68 -3.39
N GLU A 66 -15.40 11.20 -2.37
CA GLU A 66 -16.60 12.01 -2.55
C GLU A 66 -16.36 13.30 -3.34
N VAL A 67 -15.19 13.94 -3.21
CA VAL A 67 -14.87 15.12 -4.02
C VAL A 67 -14.46 14.76 -5.44
N ILE A 68 -13.74 13.66 -5.63
CA ILE A 68 -13.36 13.16 -6.95
C ILE A 68 -14.62 12.76 -7.72
N ASP A 69 -15.49 11.96 -7.12
CA ASP A 69 -16.71 11.45 -7.75
C ASP A 69 -17.70 12.58 -8.03
N GLY A 70 -17.71 13.63 -7.19
CA GLY A 70 -18.52 14.83 -7.39
C GLY A 70 -17.95 15.87 -8.34
N SER A 71 -16.74 15.69 -8.88
CA SER A 71 -16.06 16.70 -9.71
C SER A 71 -15.57 16.13 -11.04
N VAL A 72 -16.20 16.58 -12.14
CA VAL A 72 -15.79 16.22 -13.51
C VAL A 72 -14.33 16.58 -13.79
N GLU A 73 -13.85 17.69 -13.24
CA GLU A 73 -12.46 18.12 -13.43
C GLU A 73 -11.48 17.19 -12.70
N LEU A 74 -11.77 16.79 -11.46
CA LEU A 74 -10.92 15.85 -10.73
C LEU A 74 -10.92 14.46 -11.39
N GLN A 75 -12.06 14.02 -11.94
CA GLN A 75 -12.12 12.78 -12.73
C GLN A 75 -11.22 12.85 -13.97
N LYS A 76 -11.26 13.96 -14.71
CA LYS A 76 -10.36 14.15 -15.86
C LYS A 76 -8.89 14.14 -15.46
N GLN A 77 -8.53 14.76 -14.35
CA GLN A 77 -7.14 14.74 -13.86
C GLN A 77 -6.69 13.34 -13.46
N ARG A 78 -7.55 12.59 -12.74
CA ARG A 78 -7.30 11.18 -12.39
C ARG A 78 -7.08 10.33 -13.64
N ASP A 79 -7.97 10.47 -14.63
CA ASP A 79 -7.93 9.67 -15.84
C ASP A 79 -6.73 10.03 -16.72
N ALA A 80 -6.37 11.31 -16.79
CA ALA A 80 -5.16 11.77 -17.47
C ALA A 80 -3.88 11.25 -16.80
N LEU A 81 -3.81 11.26 -15.47
CA LEU A 81 -2.69 10.68 -14.71
C LEU A 81 -2.59 9.17 -14.97
N ARG A 82 -3.71 8.44 -14.90
CA ARG A 82 -3.75 7.00 -15.21
C ARG A 82 -3.28 6.72 -16.63
N ALA A 83 -3.79 7.44 -17.62
CA ALA A 83 -3.39 7.30 -19.01
C ALA A 83 -1.89 7.59 -19.19
N LYS A 84 -1.34 8.59 -18.50
CA LYS A 84 0.09 8.89 -18.53
C LYS A 84 0.93 7.76 -17.95
N VAL A 85 0.52 7.19 -16.82
CA VAL A 85 1.20 6.05 -16.20
C VAL A 85 1.20 4.86 -17.15
N THR A 86 0.04 4.48 -17.71
CA THR A 86 -0.05 3.38 -18.70
C THR A 86 0.83 3.66 -19.91
N GLN A 87 0.77 4.86 -20.49
CA GLN A 87 1.61 5.27 -21.62
C GLN A 87 3.11 5.08 -21.30
N LYS A 88 3.55 5.48 -20.11
CA LYS A 88 4.95 5.40 -19.69
C LYS A 88 5.37 3.98 -19.30
N MET A 89 4.43 3.10 -18.98
CA MET A 89 4.71 1.67 -18.80
C MET A 89 4.82 0.95 -20.15
N ASN A 90 4.05 1.40 -21.14
CA ASN A 90 4.01 0.88 -22.51
C ASN A 90 5.18 1.40 -23.35
N VAL A 91 6.38 0.89 -23.09
CA VAL A 91 7.60 1.28 -23.81
C VAL A 91 8.33 0.05 -24.34
N TYR A 92 8.94 0.18 -25.53
CA TYR A 92 9.76 -0.86 -26.18
C TYR A 92 8.99 -2.17 -26.44
N GLY A 93 7.74 -2.06 -26.90
CA GLY A 93 6.90 -3.21 -27.25
C GLY A 93 6.31 -3.96 -26.04
N TYR A 94 6.50 -3.43 -24.83
CA TYR A 94 5.83 -3.93 -23.63
C TYR A 94 4.42 -3.34 -23.53
N ASP A 95 3.43 -4.19 -23.27
CA ASP A 95 2.05 -3.80 -23.00
C ASP A 95 1.70 -4.11 -21.54
N SER A 96 1.56 -3.08 -20.72
CA SER A 96 1.29 -3.21 -19.29
C SER A 96 -0.11 -3.74 -19.01
N ASP A 97 -1.08 -3.44 -19.86
CA ASP A 97 -2.46 -3.86 -19.66
C ASP A 97 -2.59 -5.35 -20.01
N ALA A 98 -1.98 -5.78 -21.11
CA ALA A 98 -1.86 -7.18 -21.46
C ALA A 98 -1.06 -7.97 -20.41
N GLU A 99 0.04 -7.40 -19.88
CA GLU A 99 0.82 -8.04 -18.83
C GLU A 99 0.01 -8.24 -17.55
N LEU A 100 -0.67 -7.19 -17.09
CA LEU A 100 -1.49 -7.24 -15.90
C LEU A 100 -2.60 -8.28 -16.03
N LYS A 101 -3.25 -8.31 -17.20
CA LYS A 101 -4.26 -9.34 -17.52
C LYS A 101 -3.64 -10.73 -17.44
N ALA A 102 -2.51 -10.98 -18.08
CA ALA A 102 -1.87 -12.28 -18.09
C ALA A 102 -1.43 -12.75 -16.69
N LEU A 103 -0.92 -11.83 -15.84
CA LEU A 103 -0.65 -12.12 -14.44
C LEU A 103 -1.93 -12.49 -13.67
N GLY A 104 -3.02 -11.77 -13.90
CA GLY A 104 -4.33 -12.04 -13.31
C GLY A 104 -4.91 -13.40 -13.74
N ASP A 105 -4.82 -13.73 -15.03
CA ASP A 105 -5.29 -14.99 -15.59
C ASP A 105 -4.56 -16.19 -14.95
N ILE A 106 -3.23 -16.08 -14.72
CA ILE A 106 -2.45 -17.12 -14.02
C ILE A 106 -2.97 -17.31 -12.59
N ILE A 107 -3.16 -16.23 -11.83
CA ILE A 107 -3.66 -16.31 -10.46
C ILE A 107 -5.04 -16.96 -10.44
N GLN A 108 -5.94 -16.48 -11.30
CA GLN A 108 -7.32 -16.98 -11.36
C GLN A 108 -7.35 -18.47 -11.70
N LYS A 109 -6.56 -18.92 -12.69
CA LYS A 109 -6.48 -20.33 -13.09
C LYS A 109 -6.20 -21.26 -11.91
N TYR A 110 -5.21 -20.93 -11.07
CA TYR A 110 -4.81 -21.81 -9.96
C TYR A 110 -5.66 -21.62 -8.70
N GLN A 111 -6.32 -20.47 -8.54
CA GLN A 111 -7.31 -20.30 -7.47
C GLN A 111 -8.60 -21.08 -7.75
N THR A 112 -9.07 -21.14 -8.99
CA THR A 112 -10.35 -21.78 -9.33
C THR A 112 -10.22 -23.28 -9.59
N SER A 113 -9.09 -23.76 -10.10
CA SER A 113 -8.88 -25.18 -10.40
C SER A 113 -8.57 -26.04 -9.17
N GLY A 114 -8.10 -25.44 -8.08
CA GLY A 114 -7.56 -26.19 -6.93
C GLY A 114 -6.24 -26.91 -7.22
N GLU A 115 -5.69 -26.76 -8.43
CA GLU A 115 -4.41 -27.33 -8.83
C GLU A 115 -3.25 -26.49 -8.31
N LYS A 116 -2.10 -27.14 -8.07
CA LYS A 116 -0.85 -26.44 -7.77
C LYS A 116 -0.13 -26.08 -9.07
N PRO A 117 0.36 -24.84 -9.22
CA PRO A 117 1.16 -24.47 -10.38
C PRO A 117 2.47 -25.27 -10.43
N SER A 118 2.94 -25.57 -11.63
CA SER A 118 4.26 -26.18 -11.82
C SER A 118 5.37 -25.19 -11.46
N GLN A 119 6.58 -25.70 -11.20
CA GLN A 119 7.74 -24.86 -10.90
C GLN A 119 8.04 -23.86 -12.03
N GLU A 120 7.87 -24.26 -13.29
CA GLU A 120 8.06 -23.40 -14.45
C GLU A 120 7.08 -22.23 -14.46
N VAL A 121 5.79 -22.50 -14.22
CA VAL A 121 4.75 -21.46 -14.14
C VAL A 121 5.03 -20.49 -12.99
N ILE A 122 5.48 -20.99 -11.84
CA ILE A 122 5.86 -20.14 -10.71
C ILE A 122 7.03 -19.22 -11.09
N MET A 123 8.08 -19.76 -11.72
CA MET A 123 9.24 -18.97 -12.12
C MET A 123 8.91 -17.91 -13.17
N ASP A 124 8.09 -18.26 -14.17
CA ASP A 124 7.66 -17.31 -15.19
C ASP A 124 6.80 -16.19 -14.59
N PHE A 125 5.82 -16.53 -13.75
CA PHE A 125 5.01 -15.56 -13.03
C PHE A 125 5.87 -14.60 -12.20
N GLN A 126 6.82 -15.11 -11.41
CA GLN A 126 7.73 -14.29 -10.61
C GLN A 126 8.60 -13.36 -11.48
N LYS A 127 9.09 -13.84 -12.62
CA LYS A 127 9.87 -13.03 -13.56
C LYS A 127 9.02 -11.89 -14.12
N ARG A 128 7.83 -12.20 -14.62
CA ARG A 128 6.85 -11.25 -15.18
C ARG A 128 6.44 -10.19 -14.15
N GLN A 129 6.11 -10.64 -12.94
CA GLN A 129 5.78 -9.77 -11.82
C GLN A 129 6.94 -8.81 -11.47
N ARG A 130 8.20 -9.30 -11.42
CA ARG A 130 9.36 -8.43 -11.16
C ARG A 130 9.53 -7.36 -12.23
N VAL A 131 9.39 -7.71 -13.50
CA VAL A 131 9.50 -6.74 -14.61
C VAL A 131 8.40 -5.69 -14.52
N PHE A 132 7.16 -6.12 -14.28
CA PHE A 132 6.01 -5.22 -14.10
C PHE A 132 6.23 -4.25 -12.93
N GLN A 133 6.67 -4.75 -11.77
CA GLN A 133 6.98 -3.93 -10.59
C GLN A 133 8.13 -2.94 -10.83
N GLN A 134 9.21 -3.37 -11.49
CA GLN A 134 10.32 -2.49 -11.85
C GLN A 134 9.86 -1.35 -12.76
N LYS A 135 9.04 -1.65 -13.77
CA LYS A 135 8.48 -0.63 -14.66
C LYS A 135 7.56 0.34 -13.91
N GLN A 136 6.67 -0.16 -13.04
CA GLN A 136 5.86 0.72 -12.18
C GLN A 136 6.74 1.68 -11.37
N MET A 137 7.78 1.17 -10.70
CA MET A 137 8.68 2.00 -9.91
C MET A 137 9.42 3.04 -10.77
N GLN A 138 9.82 2.70 -11.99
CA GLN A 138 10.46 3.63 -12.92
C GLN A 138 9.49 4.72 -13.37
N VAL A 139 8.25 4.36 -13.72
CA VAL A 139 7.22 5.32 -14.13
C VAL A 139 6.83 6.26 -13.00
N LEU A 140 6.77 5.78 -11.76
CA LEU A 140 6.55 6.64 -10.59
C LEU A 140 7.71 7.60 -10.29
N GLN A 141 8.89 7.34 -10.86
CA GLN A 141 10.05 8.23 -10.80
C GLN A 141 10.10 9.22 -11.98
N ASP A 142 9.23 9.06 -12.99
CA ASP A 142 9.14 9.98 -14.12
C ASP A 142 8.65 11.36 -13.65
N LYS A 143 9.37 12.42 -14.02
CA LYS A 143 9.09 13.78 -13.56
C LYS A 143 7.72 14.31 -13.99
N GLU A 144 7.26 13.91 -15.17
CA GLU A 144 5.94 14.29 -15.69
C GLU A 144 4.84 13.62 -14.86
N VAL A 145 4.99 12.32 -14.60
CA VAL A 145 4.08 11.55 -13.73
C VAL A 145 4.05 12.15 -12.33
N GLN A 146 5.20 12.46 -11.73
CA GLN A 146 5.29 13.09 -10.42
C GLN A 146 4.60 14.45 -10.40
N SER A 147 4.79 15.28 -11.43
CA SER A 147 4.15 16.59 -11.53
C SER A 147 2.63 16.47 -11.65
N MET A 148 2.14 15.54 -12.46
CA MET A 148 0.70 15.29 -12.61
C MET A 148 0.09 14.74 -11.32
N ALA A 149 0.78 13.81 -10.64
CA ALA A 149 0.35 13.26 -9.37
C ALA A 149 0.25 14.34 -8.28
N GLN A 150 1.26 15.21 -8.15
CA GLN A 150 1.23 16.32 -7.21
C GLN A 150 0.07 17.28 -7.48
N LYS A 151 -0.12 17.68 -8.75
CA LYS A 151 -1.23 18.58 -9.13
C LYS A 151 -2.60 17.98 -8.83
N PHE A 152 -2.76 16.68 -9.09
CA PHE A 152 -3.99 15.97 -8.78
C PHE A 152 -4.22 15.92 -7.26
N GLU A 153 -3.20 15.56 -6.48
CA GLU A 153 -3.28 15.54 -5.01
C GLU A 153 -3.65 16.92 -4.45
N ASP A 154 -2.98 17.98 -4.90
CA ASP A 154 -3.26 19.35 -4.47
C ASP A 154 -4.70 19.76 -4.79
N SER A 155 -5.18 19.42 -6.00
CA SER A 155 -6.56 19.73 -6.43
C SER A 155 -7.60 18.97 -5.60
N VAL A 156 -7.34 17.70 -5.30
CA VAL A 156 -8.20 16.90 -4.43
C VAL A 156 -8.24 17.47 -3.03
N MET A 157 -7.09 17.81 -2.45
CA MET A 157 -7.02 18.37 -1.09
C MET A 157 -7.72 19.72 -1.00
N GLN A 158 -7.53 20.60 -1.99
CA GLN A 158 -8.26 21.85 -2.06
C GLN A 158 -9.78 21.63 -2.12
N ALA A 159 -10.24 20.66 -2.92
CA ALA A 159 -11.66 20.34 -2.99
C ALA A 159 -12.21 19.72 -1.68
N VAL A 160 -11.41 18.89 -1.00
CA VAL A 160 -11.74 18.34 0.32
C VAL A 160 -11.90 19.47 1.34
N GLU A 161 -10.96 20.42 1.39
CA GLU A 161 -11.02 21.57 2.30
C GLU A 161 -12.23 22.47 2.05
N GLN A 162 -12.57 22.70 0.78
CA GLN A 162 -13.74 23.49 0.40
C GLN A 162 -15.06 22.81 0.77
N LYS A 163 -15.16 21.49 0.60
CA LYS A 163 -16.40 20.73 0.83
C LYS A 163 -16.57 20.30 2.29
N ASN A 164 -15.47 20.08 3.02
CA ASN A 164 -15.45 19.53 4.37
C ASN A 164 -14.63 20.43 5.31
N PRO A 165 -15.25 21.32 6.10
CA PRO A 165 -14.53 22.23 6.99
C PRO A 165 -13.71 21.51 8.08
N ASP A 166 -14.10 20.29 8.45
CA ASP A 166 -13.39 19.46 9.44
C ASP A 166 -12.13 18.78 8.90
N SER A 167 -11.92 18.81 7.58
CA SER A 167 -10.80 18.12 6.93
C SER A 167 -9.43 18.60 7.42
N ALA A 168 -9.26 19.89 7.69
CA ALA A 168 -8.02 20.45 8.24
C ALA A 168 -7.69 19.85 9.62
N GLY A 169 -8.71 19.68 10.47
CA GLY A 169 -8.57 19.03 11.78
C GLY A 169 -8.22 17.54 11.64
N LEU A 170 -8.83 16.86 10.68
CA LEU A 170 -8.54 15.45 10.39
C LEU A 170 -7.10 15.25 9.89
N ILE A 171 -6.62 16.10 8.98
CA ILE A 171 -5.23 16.05 8.47
C ILE A 171 -4.24 16.24 9.62
N LYS A 172 -4.49 17.23 10.51
CA LYS A 172 -3.66 17.44 11.70
C LYS A 172 -3.67 16.22 12.63
N THR A 173 -4.84 15.60 12.80
CA THR A 173 -4.98 14.37 13.60
C THR A 173 -4.16 13.22 13.02
N ILE A 174 -4.23 13.02 11.69
CA ILE A 174 -3.44 12.01 10.98
C ILE A 174 -1.93 12.26 11.18
N GLN A 175 -1.48 13.51 11.08
CA GLN A 175 -0.07 13.85 11.30
C GLN A 175 0.39 13.48 12.71
N GLN A 176 -0.38 13.89 13.73
CA GLN A 176 -0.08 13.57 15.13
C GLN A 176 -0.05 12.07 15.40
N GLN A 177 -1.03 11.32 14.86
CA GLN A 177 -1.08 9.87 14.98
C GLN A 177 0.09 9.19 14.27
N SER A 178 0.52 9.69 13.11
CA SER A 178 1.69 9.19 12.38
C SER A 178 2.98 9.39 13.19
N ASP A 179 3.15 10.57 13.78
CA ASP A 179 4.30 10.88 14.62
C ASP A 179 4.32 10.01 15.88
N GLN A 180 3.15 9.78 16.51
CA GLN A 180 3.02 8.87 17.65
C GLN A 180 3.42 7.43 17.30
N VAL A 181 2.95 6.90 16.15
CA VAL A 181 3.36 5.56 15.69
C VAL A 181 4.87 5.48 15.48
N ARG A 182 5.48 6.51 14.88
CA ARG A 182 6.93 6.56 14.66
C ARG A 182 7.71 6.57 15.98
N GLN A 183 7.26 7.35 16.95
CA GLN A 183 7.88 7.40 18.29
C GLN A 183 7.78 6.05 19.00
N LEU A 184 6.60 5.41 18.98
CA LEU A 184 6.41 4.08 19.57
C LEU A 184 7.28 3.01 18.91
N GLN A 185 7.46 3.07 17.58
CA GLN A 185 8.38 2.19 16.87
C GLN A 185 9.84 2.39 17.31
N GLN A 186 10.27 3.65 17.49
CA GLN A 186 11.62 3.96 17.97
C GLN A 186 11.84 3.45 19.40
N GLN A 187 10.87 3.67 20.28
CA GLN A 187 10.91 3.16 21.67
C GLN A 187 10.95 1.64 21.70
N PHE A 188 10.13 0.98 20.89
CA PHE A 188 10.11 -0.48 20.77
C PHE A 188 11.47 -1.01 20.28
N GLN A 189 12.08 -0.38 19.28
CA GLN A 189 13.41 -0.75 18.79
C GLN A 189 14.49 -0.55 19.88
N ALA A 190 14.45 0.56 20.61
CA ALA A 190 15.37 0.83 21.71
C ALA A 190 15.23 -0.22 22.84
N ALA A 191 13.99 -0.55 23.21
CA ALA A 191 13.70 -1.57 24.22
C ALA A 191 14.10 -2.99 23.78
N MET A 192 14.28 -3.23 22.48
CA MET A 192 14.81 -4.48 21.93
C MET A 192 16.34 -4.49 21.83
N ALA A 193 16.97 -3.34 21.59
CA ALA A 193 18.42 -3.20 21.45
C ALA A 193 19.16 -3.05 22.79
N GLY A 194 18.46 -2.66 23.86
CA GLY A 194 19.00 -2.58 25.23
C GLY A 194 18.97 -3.90 26.01
N LYS A 195 18.83 -5.05 25.33
CA LYS A 195 18.93 -6.40 25.89
C LYS A 195 20.26 -7.04 25.49
#